data_AF-R6MUE1-F1
#
_entry.id   AF-R6MUE1-F1
#
_cell.length_a   1.000
_cell.length_b   1.000
_cell.length_c   1.000
_cell.angle_alpha   90.00
_cell.angle_beta   90.00
_cell.angle_gamma   90.00
#
_symmetry.space_group_name_H-M   'P 1'
#
loop_
_entity.id
_entity.type
_entity.pdbx_description
1 polymer ?
#
loop_
_entity_poly.entity_id
_entity_poly.type
_entity_poly.pdbx_seq_one_letter_code
_entity_poly.pdbx_strand_id
1 'polypeptide(L)'
;MNNKRITIGRAPGSNIRIEERWDTVSNEHAEIEAIGNSLLFYDHSSNGTIINGQKIHNTNVPIYPGDEILLAGVYRLDWEILERFFPISRRPTVTKNIHGEVGRSTVRKDVYVERDYDNRQSGRKTEPFNYNKIGGGNDSGYQIHQERENNYGQANAYSQAEIDKELEKWNWGAFFCTWLWGIFHRMYWPLLILVVAAIPYLGQVCSIGLCVYMGLKGSRIAWDSGKYKDFESYKNAQRNWAIAGLIWFIISVSASAFLVYTTLSMI
;
A
#
# COMPACT_ATOMS: atom_id res chain seq x y z
N MET A 1 -7.19 25.74 -5.63
CA MET A 1 -6.13 25.06 -6.42
C MET A 1 -6.86 24.13 -7.38
N ASN A 2 -6.61 24.21 -8.68
CA ASN A 2 -7.34 23.38 -9.66
C ASN A 2 -6.80 21.95 -9.61
N ASN A 3 -7.62 21.00 -9.15
CA ASN A 3 -7.31 19.58 -9.28
C ASN A 3 -7.29 19.24 -10.78
N LYS A 4 -6.14 18.79 -11.28
CA LYS A 4 -6.03 18.33 -12.67
C LYS A 4 -6.39 16.86 -12.70
N ARG A 5 -7.44 16.52 -13.45
CA ARG A 5 -7.89 15.15 -13.67
C ARG A 5 -7.70 14.80 -15.15
N ILE A 6 -7.25 13.57 -15.42
CA ILE A 6 -7.18 13.01 -16.78
C ILE A 6 -7.93 11.68 -16.84
N THR A 7 -8.51 11.39 -17.99
CA THR A 7 -9.23 10.13 -18.25
C THR A 7 -8.43 9.21 -19.16
N ILE A 8 -8.57 7.91 -18.95
CA ILE A 8 -7.84 6.85 -19.65
C ILE A 8 -8.82 5.78 -20.11
N GLY A 9 -8.74 5.41 -21.38
CA GLY A 9 -9.57 4.33 -21.93
C GLY A 9 -9.66 4.38 -23.45
N ARG A 10 -10.51 3.52 -24.02
CA ARG A 10 -10.72 3.44 -25.47
C ARG A 10 -11.63 4.52 -26.03
N ALA A 11 -12.37 5.25 -25.18
CA ALA A 11 -13.28 6.28 -25.65
C ALA A 11 -12.51 7.36 -26.44
N PRO A 12 -13.05 7.86 -27.56
CA PRO A 12 -12.37 8.87 -28.37
C PRO A 12 -12.15 10.21 -27.63
N GLY A 13 -12.90 10.45 -26.55
CA GLY A 13 -12.75 11.63 -25.68
C GLY A 13 -11.77 11.47 -24.52
N SER A 14 -11.13 10.31 -24.33
CA SER A 14 -10.17 10.11 -23.24
C SER A 14 -8.88 10.90 -23.46
N ASN A 15 -8.32 11.48 -22.39
CA ASN A 15 -7.04 12.20 -22.48
C ASN A 15 -5.89 11.27 -22.89
N ILE A 16 -5.87 10.06 -22.34
CA ILE A 16 -5.00 8.98 -22.79
C ILE A 16 -5.89 7.98 -23.52
N ARG A 17 -5.94 8.13 -24.85
CA ARG A 17 -6.71 7.24 -25.72
C ARG A 17 -5.93 5.96 -25.99
N ILE A 18 -6.57 4.84 -25.68
CA ILE A 18 -6.06 3.50 -25.94
C ILE A 18 -6.64 3.00 -27.25
N GLU A 19 -5.80 2.38 -28.08
CA GLU A 19 -6.18 1.88 -29.39
C GLU A 19 -7.19 0.73 -29.29
N GLU A 20 -8.04 0.59 -30.31
CA GLU A 20 -9.12 -0.41 -30.33
C GLU A 20 -8.65 -1.87 -30.30
N ARG A 21 -7.40 -2.15 -30.69
CA ARG A 21 -6.81 -3.49 -30.60
C ARG A 21 -6.73 -4.04 -29.16
N TRP A 22 -6.82 -3.16 -28.16
CA TRP A 22 -6.87 -3.54 -26.74
C TRP A 22 -8.34 -3.59 -26.27
N ASP A 23 -9.12 -4.47 -26.90
CA ASP A 23 -10.57 -4.58 -26.70
C ASP A 23 -10.98 -4.88 -25.24
N THR A 24 -10.12 -5.55 -24.47
CA THR A 24 -10.30 -5.84 -23.05
C THR A 24 -10.22 -4.62 -22.14
N VAL A 25 -9.65 -3.50 -22.60
CA VAL A 25 -9.62 -2.24 -21.86
C VAL A 25 -10.97 -1.53 -22.02
N SER A 26 -11.66 -1.16 -20.94
CA SER A 26 -12.92 -0.40 -21.03
C SER A 26 -12.79 0.96 -21.74
N ASN A 27 -13.91 1.47 -22.28
CA ASN A 27 -13.97 2.80 -22.90
C ASN A 27 -13.60 3.92 -21.92
N GLU A 28 -14.13 3.84 -20.70
CA GLU A 28 -13.79 4.68 -19.55
C GLU A 28 -13.15 3.76 -18.51
N HIS A 29 -11.85 3.48 -18.68
CA HIS A 29 -11.18 2.47 -17.87
C HIS A 29 -10.77 3.03 -16.52
N ALA A 30 -10.13 4.19 -16.53
CA ALA A 30 -9.57 4.78 -15.34
C ALA A 30 -9.46 6.30 -15.44
N GLU A 31 -9.30 6.94 -14.28
CA GLU A 31 -9.00 8.36 -14.17
C GLU A 31 -7.79 8.54 -13.26
N ILE A 32 -6.99 9.57 -13.52
CA ILE A 32 -5.90 9.98 -12.62
C ILE A 32 -6.15 11.42 -12.23
N GLU A 33 -6.19 11.66 -10.92
CA GLU A 33 -6.35 13.00 -10.34
C GLU A 33 -5.11 13.40 -9.57
N ALA A 34 -4.61 14.62 -9.84
CA ALA A 34 -3.57 15.24 -9.04
C ALA A 34 -4.17 15.90 -7.80
N ILE A 35 -3.79 15.40 -6.63
CA ILE A 35 -4.17 15.93 -5.32
C ILE A 35 -2.88 16.44 -4.64
N GLY A 36 -2.63 17.73 -4.78
CA GLY A 36 -1.39 18.36 -4.30
C GLY A 36 -0.17 17.83 -5.07
N ASN A 37 0.71 17.11 -4.38
CA ASN A 37 1.90 16.48 -4.95
C ASN A 37 1.73 14.98 -5.27
N SER A 38 0.56 14.41 -5.01
CA SER A 38 0.29 12.98 -5.20
C SER A 38 -0.66 12.75 -6.37
N LEU A 39 -0.51 11.61 -7.05
CA LEU A 39 -1.43 11.15 -8.09
C LEU A 39 -2.29 10.02 -7.54
N LEU A 40 -3.60 10.13 -7.74
CA LEU A 40 -4.57 9.12 -7.33
C LEU A 40 -5.18 8.48 -8.59
N PHE A 41 -5.01 7.17 -8.73
CA PHE A 41 -5.59 6.39 -9.81
C PHE A 41 -6.94 5.85 -9.39
N TYR A 42 -7.97 6.04 -10.21
CA TYR A 42 -9.32 5.54 -10.03
C TYR A 42 -9.61 4.50 -11.12
N ASP A 43 -9.88 3.26 -10.72
CA ASP A 43 -10.32 2.20 -11.63
C ASP A 43 -11.86 2.20 -11.69
N HIS A 44 -12.41 2.23 -12.91
CA HIS A 44 -13.84 2.05 -13.20
C HIS A 44 -14.06 0.93 -14.24
N SER A 45 -13.04 0.11 -14.45
CA SER A 45 -12.97 -0.81 -15.56
C SER A 45 -13.70 -2.12 -15.28
N SER A 46 -14.14 -2.81 -16.34
CA SER A 46 -14.82 -4.11 -16.22
C SER A 46 -13.86 -5.23 -15.81
N ASN A 47 -12.61 -5.17 -16.25
CA ASN A 47 -11.62 -6.23 -16.07
C ASN A 47 -10.62 -5.97 -14.92
N GLY A 48 -10.62 -4.76 -14.37
CA GLY A 48 -9.68 -4.29 -13.36
C GLY A 48 -8.35 -3.84 -13.95
N THR A 49 -7.54 -3.23 -13.08
CA THR A 49 -6.18 -2.79 -13.37
C THR A 49 -5.20 -3.55 -12.47
N ILE A 50 -3.99 -3.85 -12.95
CA ILE A 50 -2.92 -4.42 -12.13
C ILE A 50 -1.89 -3.33 -11.88
N ILE A 51 -1.56 -3.07 -10.61
CA ILE A 51 -0.52 -2.10 -10.23
C ILE A 51 0.53 -2.83 -9.41
N ASN A 52 1.78 -2.83 -9.85
CA ASN A 52 2.90 -3.56 -9.23
C ASN A 52 2.57 -5.05 -8.94
N GLY A 53 1.84 -5.70 -9.85
CA GLY A 53 1.41 -7.11 -9.71
C GLY A 53 0.15 -7.32 -8.87
N GLN A 54 -0.36 -6.31 -8.17
CA GLN A 54 -1.61 -6.38 -7.42
C GLN A 54 -2.80 -5.97 -8.29
N LYS A 55 -3.80 -6.84 -8.41
CA LYS A 55 -5.05 -6.51 -9.12
C LYS A 55 -5.94 -5.63 -8.25
N ILE A 56 -6.36 -4.50 -8.80
CA ILE A 56 -7.33 -3.55 -8.26
C ILE A 56 -8.56 -3.51 -9.17
N HIS A 57 -9.73 -3.22 -8.60
CA HIS A 57 -10.97 -3.14 -9.37
C HIS A 57 -11.98 -2.22 -8.68
N ASN A 58 -12.59 -1.29 -9.42
CA ASN A 58 -13.61 -0.36 -8.94
C ASN A 58 -13.22 0.37 -7.64
N THR A 59 -11.96 0.74 -7.53
CA THR A 59 -11.36 1.37 -6.35
C THR A 59 -10.36 2.44 -6.79
N ASN A 60 -9.87 3.23 -5.83
CA ASN A 60 -8.78 4.16 -6.07
C ASN A 60 -7.55 3.81 -5.24
N VAL A 61 -6.37 4.06 -5.80
CA VAL A 61 -5.08 3.85 -5.14
C VAL A 61 -4.08 4.93 -5.55
N PRO A 62 -3.23 5.41 -4.62
CA PRO A 62 -2.16 6.33 -4.97
C PRO A 62 -1.15 5.63 -5.89
N ILE A 63 -0.61 6.37 -6.86
CA ILE A 63 0.42 5.89 -7.78
C ILE A 63 1.65 6.80 -7.73
N TYR A 64 2.83 6.20 -7.87
CA TYR A 64 4.12 6.86 -7.77
C TYR A 64 4.94 6.64 -9.05
N PRO A 65 5.74 7.64 -9.48
CA PRO A 65 6.61 7.51 -10.64
C PRO A 65 7.46 6.24 -10.57
N GLY A 66 7.30 5.37 -11.57
CA GLY A 66 7.98 4.08 -11.65
C GLY A 66 7.09 2.86 -11.41
N ASP A 67 5.87 3.02 -10.87
CA ASP A 67 4.93 1.90 -10.70
C ASP A 67 4.60 1.22 -12.03
N GLU A 68 4.49 -0.10 -12.03
CA GLU A 68 4.04 -0.83 -13.21
C GLU A 68 2.51 -0.92 -13.22
N ILE A 69 1.85 -0.25 -14.18
CA ILE A 69 0.39 -0.19 -14.30
C ILE A 69 -0.04 -0.93 -15.56
N LEU A 70 -0.78 -2.04 -15.42
CA LEU A 70 -1.38 -2.80 -16.52
C LEU A 70 -2.91 -2.71 -16.50
N LEU A 71 -3.48 -2.02 -17.48
CA LEU A 71 -4.92 -1.92 -17.67
C LEU A 71 -5.47 -3.21 -18.28
N ALA A 72 -6.56 -3.74 -17.71
CA ALA A 72 -7.11 -5.06 -18.04
C ALA A 72 -6.08 -6.22 -18.00
N GLY A 73 -4.95 -6.03 -17.31
CA GLY A 73 -3.83 -6.97 -17.27
C GLY A 73 -3.05 -7.13 -18.57
N VAL A 74 -3.31 -6.33 -19.60
CA VAL A 74 -2.68 -6.49 -20.93
C VAL A 74 -1.99 -5.23 -21.43
N TYR A 75 -2.53 -4.05 -21.15
CA TYR A 75 -1.99 -2.79 -21.65
C TYR A 75 -1.15 -2.11 -20.57
N ARG A 76 0.16 -2.01 -20.79
CA ARG A 76 1.07 -1.29 -19.90
C ARG A 76 0.97 0.21 -20.12
N LEU A 77 0.72 0.97 -19.06
CA LEU A 77 0.67 2.42 -19.08
C LEU A 77 2.06 3.01 -18.80
N ASP A 78 2.59 3.78 -19.75
CA ASP A 78 3.93 4.37 -19.63
C ASP A 78 3.93 5.68 -18.84
N TRP A 79 4.86 5.77 -17.88
CA TRP A 79 5.07 6.97 -17.06
C TRP A 79 5.44 8.20 -17.87
N GLU A 80 6.12 8.03 -19.00
CA GLU A 80 6.50 9.15 -19.86
C GLU A 80 5.27 9.88 -20.42
N ILE A 81 4.16 9.17 -20.63
CA ILE A 81 2.88 9.78 -21.03
C ILE A 81 2.28 10.53 -19.84
N LEU A 82 2.29 9.92 -18.65
CA LEU A 82 1.76 10.52 -17.43
C LEU A 82 2.52 11.80 -17.02
N GLU A 83 3.84 11.82 -17.17
CA GLU A 83 4.69 12.97 -16.85
C GLU A 83 4.36 14.20 -17.72
N ARG A 84 3.84 14.01 -18.94
CA ARG A 84 3.35 15.12 -19.79
C ARG A 84 2.10 15.78 -19.20
N PHE A 85 1.25 15.00 -18.55
CA PHE A 85 0.06 15.52 -17.88
C PHE A 85 0.36 16.01 -16.46
N PHE A 86 1.31 15.37 -15.77
CA PHE A 86 1.67 15.63 -14.38
C PHE A 86 3.19 15.77 -14.24
N PRO A 87 3.77 16.93 -14.62
CA PRO A 87 5.20 17.14 -14.53
C PRO A 87 5.64 17.08 -13.07
N ILE A 88 6.48 16.10 -12.73
CA ILE A 88 7.14 16.02 -11.43
C ILE A 88 7.97 17.30 -11.30
N SER A 89 7.65 18.15 -10.31
CA SER A 89 8.47 19.30 -9.99
C SER A 89 9.78 18.82 -9.38
N ARG A 90 10.71 18.32 -10.20
CA ARG A 90 12.11 18.12 -9.82
C ARG A 90 12.65 19.52 -9.53
N ARG A 91 12.62 19.94 -8.26
CA ARG A 91 13.41 21.10 -7.83
C ARG A 91 14.83 20.83 -8.33
N PRO A 92 15.47 21.73 -9.10
CA PRO A 92 16.87 21.55 -9.45
C PRO A 92 17.61 21.34 -8.13
N THR A 93 18.23 20.17 -7.97
CA THR A 93 19.00 19.85 -6.79
C THR A 93 19.98 20.98 -6.59
N VAL A 94 19.85 21.71 -5.48
CA VAL A 94 20.90 22.62 -5.02
C VAL A 94 22.12 21.73 -4.89
N THR A 95 23.03 21.83 -5.86
CA THR A 95 24.36 21.22 -5.76
C THR A 95 24.97 21.81 -4.50
N LYS A 96 25.00 20.99 -3.45
CA LYS A 96 25.86 21.20 -2.30
C LYS A 96 27.26 21.25 -2.88
N ASN A 97 27.82 22.45 -3.02
CA ASN A 97 29.22 22.63 -3.36
C ASN A 97 30.04 22.04 -2.20
N ILE A 98 30.31 20.74 -2.25
CA ILE A 98 31.34 20.12 -1.44
C ILE A 98 32.65 20.55 -2.09
N HIS A 99 33.25 21.58 -1.51
CA HIS A 99 34.64 21.92 -1.76
C HIS A 99 35.51 20.76 -1.27
N GLY A 100 36.36 20.26 -2.18
CA GLY A 100 37.54 19.46 -1.86
C GLY A 100 37.32 17.95 -1.83
N GLU A 101 37.40 17.29 -2.97
CA GLU A 101 38.55 16.43 -3.33
C GLU A 101 38.27 15.60 -4.59
N VAL A 102 39.29 15.59 -5.44
CA VAL A 102 39.53 14.96 -6.75
C VAL A 102 38.80 13.62 -7.00
N GLY A 103 38.11 13.50 -8.15
CA GLY A 103 37.68 12.18 -8.62
C GLY A 103 36.74 12.14 -9.83
N ARG A 104 37.32 12.28 -11.04
CA ARG A 104 36.88 11.71 -12.33
C ARG A 104 35.52 12.14 -12.94
N SER A 105 35.66 12.93 -14.01
CA SER A 105 34.69 13.18 -15.08
C SER A 105 34.20 11.91 -15.77
N THR A 106 32.87 11.78 -15.92
CA THR A 106 32.13 11.29 -17.11
C THR A 106 30.67 11.72 -16.86
N VAL A 107 30.01 12.61 -17.60
CA VAL A 107 29.56 12.46 -18.99
C VAL A 107 29.09 13.84 -19.50
N ARG A 108 29.37 14.09 -20.79
CA ARG A 108 28.95 15.18 -21.69
C ARG A 108 27.68 15.95 -21.29
N LYS A 109 27.83 17.27 -21.19
CA LYS A 109 26.73 18.24 -21.21
C LYS A 109 26.64 18.81 -22.63
N ASP A 110 25.90 18.12 -23.49
CA ASP A 110 25.66 18.61 -24.84
C ASP A 110 24.54 19.67 -24.79
N VAL A 111 25.03 20.89 -24.91
CA VAL A 111 24.42 22.19 -25.22
C VAL A 111 23.05 22.11 -25.92
N TYR A 112 22.02 22.65 -25.26
CA TYR A 112 20.95 23.37 -25.97
C TYR A 112 21.12 24.87 -25.70
N VAL A 113 21.26 25.62 -26.79
CA VAL A 113 21.38 27.08 -26.82
C VAL A 113 20.02 27.68 -26.46
N GLU A 114 19.91 28.28 -25.29
CA GLU A 114 18.74 29.06 -24.89
C GLU A 114 18.84 30.46 -25.50
N ARG A 115 17.85 30.81 -26.31
CA ARG A 115 17.78 32.05 -27.07
C ARG A 115 17.36 33.19 -26.12
N ASP A 116 18.14 34.26 -26.13
CA ASP A 116 17.97 35.46 -25.29
C ASP A 116 16.55 36.04 -25.34
N TYR A 117 16.00 36.34 -24.16
CA TYR A 117 14.95 37.33 -23.99
C TYR A 117 15.34 38.31 -22.87
N ASP A 118 15.32 39.59 -23.26
CA ASP A 118 15.83 40.75 -22.53
C ASP A 118 15.26 40.96 -21.11
N ASN A 119 16.20 41.21 -20.20
CA ASN A 119 16.28 42.34 -19.27
C ASN A 119 14.98 43.00 -18.79
N ARG A 120 14.69 42.87 -17.48
CA ARG A 120 14.13 43.93 -16.61
C ARG A 120 14.34 43.62 -15.13
N GLN A 121 15.21 44.40 -14.49
CA GLN A 121 15.31 44.50 -13.03
C GLN A 121 14.04 45.17 -12.45
N SER A 122 13.33 44.44 -11.59
CA SER A 122 12.42 45.00 -10.59
C SER A 122 12.40 44.07 -9.38
N GLY A 123 13.40 44.24 -8.51
CA GLY A 123 13.51 43.42 -7.29
C GLY A 123 12.60 43.96 -6.20
N ARG A 124 11.43 43.34 -5.99
CA ARG A 124 10.69 43.47 -4.73
C ARG A 124 11.29 42.46 -3.74
N LYS A 125 11.99 42.94 -2.71
CA LYS A 125 12.46 42.08 -1.60
C LYS A 125 11.25 41.39 -0.98
N THR A 126 11.22 40.06 -1.01
CA THR A 126 10.20 39.26 -0.32
C THR A 126 10.66 38.98 1.10
N GLU A 127 9.84 39.37 2.08
CA GLU A 127 9.96 38.95 3.47
C GLU A 127 9.58 37.46 3.62
N PRO A 128 10.20 36.70 4.55
CA PRO A 128 9.82 35.33 4.84
C PRO A 128 8.39 35.25 5.40
N PHE A 129 7.63 34.25 4.93
CA PHE A 129 6.23 34.04 5.29
C PHE A 129 6.10 33.62 6.75
N ASN A 130 5.45 34.46 7.58
CA ASN A 130 5.24 34.18 9.00
C ASN A 130 3.85 33.54 9.22
N TYR A 131 3.85 32.28 9.66
CA TYR A 131 2.66 31.46 9.86
C TYR A 131 1.72 31.97 10.97
N ASN A 132 2.19 32.81 11.89
CA ASN A 132 1.42 33.25 13.06
C ASN A 132 0.56 34.50 12.85
N LYS A 133 0.33 34.94 11.60
CA LYS A 133 -0.40 36.20 11.31
C LYS A 133 -1.86 36.02 10.86
N ILE A 134 -2.44 34.82 10.99
CA ILE A 134 -3.85 34.58 10.65
C ILE A 134 -4.61 34.24 11.93
N GLY A 135 -4.97 35.27 12.68
CA GLY A 135 -5.80 35.16 13.86
C GLY A 135 -6.53 36.49 14.10
N GLY A 136 -7.68 36.66 13.47
CA GLY A 136 -8.56 37.81 13.70
C GLY A 136 -9.52 38.07 12.55
N GLY A 137 -10.76 37.59 12.68
CA GLY A 137 -11.87 37.92 11.78
C GLY A 137 -13.06 37.00 12.01
N ASN A 138 -14.12 37.54 12.62
CA ASN A 138 -15.35 36.85 13.05
C ASN A 138 -16.31 36.48 11.91
N ASP A 139 -17.15 35.49 12.23
CA ASP A 139 -18.54 35.22 11.79
C ASP A 139 -18.85 34.83 10.34
N SER A 140 -19.20 33.55 10.16
CA SER A 140 -20.46 33.08 9.54
C SER A 140 -20.57 31.56 9.68
N GLY A 141 -21.51 31.11 10.51
CA GLY A 141 -21.74 29.71 10.83
C GLY A 141 -22.28 28.91 9.65
N TYR A 142 -21.40 28.17 8.98
CA TYR A 142 -21.72 26.88 8.38
C TYR A 142 -21.15 25.81 9.30
N GLN A 143 -22.02 25.06 10.00
CA GLN A 143 -21.59 23.85 10.70
C GLN A 143 -21.23 22.79 9.66
N ILE A 144 -19.96 22.77 9.25
CA ILE A 144 -19.35 21.60 8.65
C ILE A 144 -19.38 20.53 9.74
N HIS A 145 -20.16 19.47 9.51
CA HIS A 145 -20.10 18.27 10.34
C HIS A 145 -18.64 17.77 10.35
N GLN A 146 -17.94 17.98 11.47
CA GLN A 146 -16.55 17.56 11.72
C GLN A 146 -16.45 16.04 11.97
N GLU A 147 -16.98 15.21 11.06
CA GLU A 147 -16.90 13.75 11.23
C GLU A 147 -16.26 13.02 10.05
N ARG A 148 -15.42 13.72 9.28
CA ARG A 148 -14.41 13.08 8.43
C ARG A 148 -13.06 13.75 8.59
N GLU A 149 -12.55 13.71 9.82
CA GLU A 149 -11.13 13.96 10.03
C GLU A 149 -10.29 12.87 9.34
N ASN A 150 -9.54 13.32 8.33
CA ASN A 150 -8.11 13.06 8.16
C ASN A 150 -7.69 11.63 7.75
N ASN A 151 -7.88 11.26 6.49
CA ASN A 151 -7.05 10.20 5.88
C ASN A 151 -6.82 10.33 4.37
N TYR A 152 -6.94 11.54 3.82
CA TYR A 152 -6.48 11.83 2.46
C TYR A 152 -5.13 12.55 2.56
N GLY A 153 -4.05 11.86 2.17
CA GLY A 153 -2.71 12.47 2.05
C GLY A 153 -1.69 12.12 3.14
N GLN A 154 -1.99 11.19 4.05
CA GLN A 154 -0.89 10.52 4.75
C GLN A 154 -0.26 9.57 3.73
N ALA A 155 1.01 9.79 3.38
CA ALA A 155 1.80 8.78 2.70
C ALA A 155 1.59 7.46 3.45
N ASN A 156 1.38 6.34 2.73
CA ASN A 156 1.43 5.03 3.39
C ASN A 156 2.69 5.06 4.26
N ALA A 157 2.54 4.97 5.58
CA ALA A 157 3.68 5.05 6.49
C ALA A 157 4.72 3.96 6.20
N TYR A 158 4.31 2.97 5.40
CA TYR A 158 5.08 1.84 4.94
C TYR A 158 5.17 1.85 3.41
N SER A 159 6.38 1.77 2.90
CA SER A 159 6.67 1.42 1.51
C SER A 159 6.26 -0.03 1.21
N GLN A 160 6.05 -0.36 -0.07
CA GLN A 160 5.71 -1.72 -0.48
C GLN A 160 6.76 -2.75 -0.02
N ALA A 161 8.05 -2.38 -0.06
CA ALA A 161 9.13 -3.22 0.44
C ALA A 161 9.06 -3.46 1.96
N GLU A 162 8.62 -2.48 2.75
CA GLU A 162 8.41 -2.64 4.20
C GLU A 162 7.19 -3.51 4.50
N ILE A 163 6.12 -3.37 3.70
CA ILE A 163 4.94 -4.24 3.78
C ILE A 163 5.35 -5.68 3.48
N ASP A 164 6.03 -5.94 2.36
CA ASP A 164 6.45 -7.29 1.98
C ASP A 164 7.37 -7.92 3.03
N LYS A 165 8.35 -7.15 3.54
CA LYS A 165 9.23 -7.61 4.62
C LYS A 165 8.46 -7.97 5.89
N GLU A 166 7.41 -7.23 6.22
CA GLU A 166 6.57 -7.50 7.39
C GLU A 166 5.63 -8.71 7.15
N LEU A 167 5.15 -8.90 5.93
CA LEU A 167 4.33 -10.05 5.54
C LEU A 167 5.11 -11.36 5.51
N GLU A 168 6.42 -11.30 5.30
CA GLU A 168 7.34 -12.45 5.42
C GLU A 168 7.65 -12.84 6.86
N LYS A 169 7.29 -12.00 7.84
CA LYS A 169 7.52 -12.34 9.25
C LYS A 169 6.59 -13.44 9.72
N TRP A 170 7.15 -14.22 10.64
CA TRP A 170 6.44 -15.27 11.35
C TRP A 170 5.20 -14.74 12.07
N ASN A 171 4.08 -15.41 11.82
CA ASN A 171 2.79 -15.11 12.41
C ASN A 171 2.51 -16.00 13.62
N TRP A 172 2.78 -15.46 14.81
CA TRP A 172 2.54 -16.18 16.07
C TRP A 172 1.05 -16.48 16.31
N GLY A 173 0.15 -15.60 15.90
CA GLY A 173 -1.30 -15.80 16.05
C GLY A 173 -1.80 -16.97 15.19
N ALA A 174 -1.37 -17.02 13.93
CA ALA A 174 -1.73 -18.08 13.00
C ALA A 174 -1.12 -19.44 13.38
N PHE A 175 0.06 -19.44 14.03
CA PHE A 175 0.71 -20.65 14.50
C PHE A 175 0.01 -21.28 15.72
N PHE A 176 -0.34 -20.48 16.73
CA PHE A 176 -0.97 -20.99 17.95
C PHE A 176 -2.48 -21.21 17.82
N CYS A 177 -3.15 -20.44 16.95
CA CYS A 177 -4.60 -20.45 16.80
C CYS A 177 -5.06 -20.80 15.38
N THR A 178 -4.44 -21.79 14.74
CA THR A 178 -4.60 -22.12 13.31
C THR A 178 -6.03 -22.16 12.79
N TRP A 179 -6.92 -22.90 13.45
CA TRP A 179 -8.31 -23.07 12.99
C TRP A 179 -9.20 -21.87 13.33
N LEU A 180 -9.05 -21.30 14.53
CA LEU A 180 -9.83 -20.15 15.00
C LEU A 180 -9.46 -18.87 14.24
N TRP A 181 -8.17 -18.69 13.97
CA TRP A 181 -7.62 -17.62 13.16
C TRP A 181 -8.09 -17.72 11.70
N GLY A 182 -8.15 -18.93 11.14
CA GLY A 182 -8.62 -19.18 9.78
C GLY A 182 -10.07 -18.72 9.56
N ILE A 183 -10.97 -19.05 10.48
CA ILE A 183 -12.39 -18.62 10.43
C ILE A 183 -12.48 -17.08 10.37
N PHE A 184 -11.71 -16.39 11.22
CA PHE A 184 -11.78 -14.92 11.30
C PHE A 184 -11.26 -14.20 10.05
N HIS A 185 -10.31 -14.81 9.34
CA HIS A 185 -9.73 -14.28 8.10
C HIS A 185 -10.37 -14.87 6.84
N ARG A 186 -11.55 -15.51 6.96
CA ARG A 186 -12.31 -16.13 5.84
C ARG A 186 -11.53 -17.21 5.10
N MET A 187 -10.65 -17.91 5.81
CA MET A 187 -9.81 -18.96 5.29
C MET A 187 -10.24 -20.31 5.89
N TYR A 188 -11.05 -21.05 5.13
CA TYR A 188 -11.72 -22.26 5.63
C TYR A 188 -10.94 -23.56 5.43
N TRP A 189 -9.92 -23.59 4.55
CA TRP A 189 -9.12 -24.79 4.29
C TRP A 189 -8.39 -25.37 5.53
N PRO A 190 -7.92 -24.58 6.54
CA PRO A 190 -7.31 -25.12 7.75
C PRO A 190 -8.31 -25.88 8.63
N LEU A 191 -9.63 -25.75 8.41
CA LEU A 191 -10.64 -26.55 9.12
C LEU A 191 -10.52 -28.05 8.81
N LEU A 192 -9.84 -28.43 7.73
CA LEU A 192 -9.52 -29.82 7.41
C LEU A 192 -8.72 -30.50 8.54
N ILE A 193 -8.06 -29.73 9.40
CA ILE A 193 -7.39 -30.24 10.59
C ILE A 193 -8.33 -30.93 11.57
N LEU A 194 -9.61 -30.53 11.64
CA LEU A 194 -10.61 -31.18 12.51
C LEU A 194 -10.87 -32.63 12.10
N VAL A 195 -10.72 -32.95 10.81
CA VAL A 195 -10.88 -34.29 10.27
C VAL A 195 -9.57 -35.08 10.38
N VAL A 196 -8.45 -34.46 10.03
CA VAL A 196 -7.12 -35.11 10.01
C VAL A 196 -6.61 -35.41 11.42
N ALA A 197 -6.97 -34.61 12.42
CA ALA A 197 -6.57 -34.83 13.82
C ALA A 197 -7.13 -36.12 14.43
N ALA A 198 -8.18 -36.72 13.85
CA ALA A 198 -8.75 -37.99 14.32
C ALA A 198 -7.85 -39.21 14.03
N ILE A 199 -6.84 -39.07 13.17
CA ILE A 199 -5.91 -40.14 12.85
C ILE A 199 -4.75 -40.10 13.85
N PRO A 200 -4.55 -41.14 14.68
CA PRO A 200 -3.48 -41.13 15.66
C PRO A 200 -2.10 -41.07 14.99
N TYR A 201 -1.20 -40.28 15.58
CA TYR A 201 0.17 -39.99 15.15
C TYR A 201 0.29 -39.21 13.82
N LEU A 202 -0.36 -39.66 12.75
CA LEU A 202 -0.36 -38.96 11.46
C LEU A 202 -1.05 -37.60 11.56
N GLY A 203 -2.18 -37.55 12.27
CA GLY A 203 -2.93 -36.32 12.50
C GLY A 203 -2.12 -35.26 13.23
N GLN A 204 -1.38 -35.65 14.28
CA GLN A 204 -0.52 -34.75 15.03
C GLN A 204 0.63 -34.19 14.18
N VAL A 205 1.32 -35.04 13.40
CA VAL A 205 2.43 -34.60 12.54
C VAL A 205 1.94 -33.65 11.45
N CYS A 206 0.84 -33.99 10.78
CA CYS A 206 0.20 -33.11 9.80
C CYS A 206 -0.27 -31.79 10.42
N SER A 207 -0.76 -31.83 11.67
CA SER A 207 -1.17 -30.63 12.41
C SER A 207 0.00 -29.69 12.67
N ILE A 208 1.13 -30.21 13.14
CA ILE A 208 2.34 -29.41 13.39
C ILE A 208 2.84 -28.79 12.08
N GLY A 209 2.91 -29.58 11.00
CA GLY A 209 3.30 -29.09 9.68
C GLY A 209 2.39 -27.96 9.16
N LEU A 210 1.07 -28.11 9.35
CA LEU A 210 0.10 -27.08 9.02
C LEU A 210 0.30 -25.81 9.86
N CYS A 211 0.46 -25.93 11.17
CA CYS A 211 0.70 -24.79 12.06
C CYS A 211 1.97 -24.04 11.64
N VAL A 212 3.06 -24.74 11.31
CA VAL A 212 4.31 -24.12 10.84
C VAL A 212 4.11 -23.39 9.52
N TYR A 213 3.44 -24.02 8.55
CA TYR A 213 3.10 -23.37 7.27
C TYR A 213 2.28 -22.09 7.48
N MET A 214 1.33 -22.13 8.41
CA MET A 214 0.50 -20.99 8.80
C MET A 214 1.30 -19.90 9.52
N GLY A 215 2.29 -20.28 10.32
CA GLY A 215 3.26 -19.34 10.89
C GLY A 215 4.06 -18.61 9.81
N LEU A 216 4.51 -19.30 8.76
CA LEU A 216 5.29 -18.70 7.68
C LEU A 216 4.46 -17.84 6.73
N LYS A 217 3.28 -18.33 6.31
CA LYS A 217 2.52 -17.74 5.21
C LYS A 217 1.23 -17.05 5.64
N GLY A 218 0.80 -17.25 6.88
CA GLY A 218 -0.47 -16.72 7.40
C GLY A 218 -0.57 -15.21 7.27
N SER A 219 0.52 -14.48 7.54
CA SER A 219 0.58 -13.01 7.38
C SER A 219 0.19 -12.56 5.96
N ARG A 220 0.85 -13.13 4.94
CA ARG A 220 0.56 -12.82 3.54
C ARG A 220 -0.88 -13.19 3.15
N ILE A 221 -1.36 -14.37 3.55
CA ILE A 221 -2.73 -14.79 3.22
C ILE A 221 -3.79 -13.90 3.89
N ALA A 222 -3.57 -13.47 5.14
CA ALA A 222 -4.47 -12.53 5.81
C ALA A 222 -4.49 -11.16 5.13
N TRP A 223 -3.36 -10.70 4.62
CA TRP A 223 -3.27 -9.44 3.89
C TRP A 223 -3.98 -9.53 2.53
N ASP A 224 -3.71 -10.59 1.76
CA ASP A 224 -4.30 -10.83 0.44
C ASP A 224 -5.84 -11.00 0.49
N SER A 225 -6.40 -11.29 1.67
CA SER A 225 -7.86 -11.36 1.88
C SER A 225 -8.59 -10.04 1.63
N GLY A 226 -7.88 -8.90 1.57
CA GLY A 226 -8.45 -7.58 1.31
C GLY A 226 -9.37 -7.05 2.42
N LYS A 227 -9.36 -7.68 3.61
CA LYS A 227 -10.25 -7.32 4.73
C LYS A 227 -9.88 -5.97 5.38
N TYR A 228 -8.61 -5.58 5.30
CA TYR A 228 -8.08 -4.41 5.99
C TYR A 228 -8.02 -3.20 5.07
N LYS A 229 -8.40 -2.03 5.58
CA LYS A 229 -8.40 -0.77 4.82
C LYS A 229 -6.99 -0.20 4.63
N ASP A 230 -6.10 -0.48 5.58
CA ASP A 230 -4.75 0.05 5.66
C ASP A 230 -3.81 -0.94 6.39
N PHE A 231 -2.51 -0.75 6.22
CA PHE A 231 -1.49 -1.64 6.77
C PHE A 231 -1.35 -1.55 8.30
N GLU A 232 -1.60 -0.37 8.90
CA GLU A 232 -1.60 -0.17 10.35
C GLU A 232 -2.73 -0.98 11.02
N SER A 233 -3.93 -0.93 10.46
CA SER A 233 -5.09 -1.72 10.89
C SER A 233 -4.80 -3.21 10.84
N TYR A 234 -4.11 -3.68 9.79
CA TYR A 234 -3.64 -5.06 9.68
C TYR A 234 -2.64 -5.40 10.79
N LYS A 235 -1.61 -4.57 10.99
CA LYS A 235 -0.56 -4.79 12.00
C LYS A 235 -1.12 -4.82 13.42
N ASN A 236 -2.04 -3.91 13.74
CA ASN A 236 -2.74 -3.89 15.03
C ASN A 236 -3.57 -5.16 15.25
N ALA A 237 -4.28 -5.64 14.22
CA ALA A 237 -5.00 -6.89 14.30
C ALA A 237 -4.05 -8.09 14.52
N GLN A 238 -2.94 -8.18 13.77
CA GLN A 238 -1.96 -9.25 13.94
C GLN A 238 -1.31 -9.22 15.33
N ARG A 239 -1.03 -8.03 15.88
CA ARG A 239 -0.52 -7.90 17.26
C ARG A 239 -1.52 -8.45 18.28
N ASN A 240 -2.80 -8.10 18.16
CA ASN A 240 -3.84 -8.61 19.06
C ASN A 240 -3.97 -10.14 18.95
N TRP A 241 -3.91 -10.68 17.73
CA TRP A 241 -3.94 -12.14 17.50
C TRP A 241 -2.68 -12.85 18.02
N ALA A 242 -1.51 -12.25 17.90
CA ALA A 242 -0.27 -12.80 18.46
C ALA A 242 -0.35 -12.86 20.00
N ILE A 243 -0.85 -11.81 20.64
CA ILE A 243 -1.06 -11.80 22.10
C ILE A 243 -2.10 -12.84 22.52
N ALA A 244 -3.24 -12.91 21.83
CA ALA A 244 -4.28 -13.91 22.11
C ALA A 244 -3.76 -15.34 21.94
N GLY A 245 -3.00 -15.59 20.87
CA GLY A 245 -2.36 -16.89 20.62
C GLY A 245 -1.32 -17.26 21.68
N LEU A 246 -0.54 -16.29 22.16
CA LEU A 246 0.42 -16.53 23.23
C LEU A 246 -0.25 -16.87 24.56
N ILE A 247 -1.31 -16.13 24.94
CA ILE A 247 -2.10 -16.43 26.14
C ILE A 247 -2.69 -17.84 26.05
N TRP A 248 -3.26 -18.19 24.90
CA TRP A 248 -3.81 -19.51 24.65
C TRP A 248 -2.74 -20.62 24.78
N PHE A 249 -1.55 -20.39 24.24
CA PHE A 249 -0.42 -21.31 24.35
C PHE A 249 -0.01 -21.55 25.82
N ILE A 250 0.11 -20.48 26.62
CA ILE A 250 0.47 -20.59 28.05
C ILE A 250 -0.57 -21.40 28.82
N ILE A 251 -1.87 -21.16 28.57
CA ILE A 251 -2.97 -21.91 29.19
C ILE A 251 -2.89 -23.38 28.79
N SER A 252 -2.67 -23.67 27.50
CA SER A 252 -2.56 -25.03 26.97
C SER A 252 -1.39 -25.81 27.60
N VAL A 253 -0.21 -25.18 27.71
CA VAL A 253 0.96 -25.78 28.35
C VAL A 253 0.70 -26.03 29.84
N SER A 254 0.12 -25.07 30.56
CA SER A 254 -0.18 -25.20 31.99
C SER A 254 -1.19 -26.32 32.27
N ALA A 255 -2.26 -26.41 31.46
CA ALA A 255 -3.25 -27.48 31.57
C ALA A 255 -2.64 -28.85 31.28
N SER A 256 -1.78 -28.94 30.26
CA SER A 256 -1.07 -30.18 29.92
C SER A 256 -0.13 -30.61 31.04
N ALA A 257 0.64 -29.69 31.61
CA ALA A 257 1.53 -29.96 32.74
C ALA A 257 0.76 -30.42 33.98
N PHE A 258 -0.38 -29.79 34.27
CA PHE A 258 -1.26 -30.20 35.37
C PHE A 258 -1.80 -31.63 35.16
N LEU A 259 -2.21 -31.98 33.94
CA LEU A 259 -2.67 -33.33 33.59
C LEU A 259 -1.54 -34.36 33.77
N VAL A 260 -0.32 -34.05 33.33
CA VAL A 260 0.84 -34.92 33.53
C VAL A 260 1.13 -35.09 35.03
N TYR A 261 1.08 -34.01 35.81
CA TYR A 261 1.27 -34.09 37.26
C TYR A 261 0.22 -34.98 37.95
N THR A 262 -1.06 -34.81 37.62
CA THR A 262 -2.13 -35.60 38.25
C THR A 262 -2.04 -37.08 37.87
N THR A 263 -1.73 -37.39 36.61
CA THR A 263 -1.53 -38.77 36.16
C THR A 263 -0.33 -39.43 36.86
N LEU A 264 0.80 -38.73 36.99
CA LEU A 264 1.96 -39.24 37.74
C LEU A 264 1.67 -39.40 39.24
N SER A 265 0.83 -38.55 39.83
CA SER A 265 0.48 -38.67 41.26
C SER A 265 -0.46 -39.82 41.59
N MET A 266 -1.16 -40.36 40.59
CA MET A 266 -2.07 -41.51 40.75
C MET A 266 -1.41 -42.86 40.46
N ILE A 267 -0.19 -42.86 39.89
CA ILE A 267 0.62 -44.05 39.62
C ILE A 267 1.50 -44.34 40.84
#